data_AF-A0A7W0KUE6-F1
#
_entry.id   AF-A0A7W0KUE6-F1
#
_cell.length_a   1.000
_cell.length_b   1.000
_cell.length_c   1.000
_cell.angle_alpha   90.00
_cell.angle_beta   90.00
_cell.angle_gamma   90.00
#
_symmetry.space_group_name_H-M   'P 1'
#
loop_
_entity.id
_entity.type
_entity.pdbx_description
1 polymer ?
#
loop_
_entity_poly.entity_id
_entity_poly.type
_entity_poly.pdbx_seq_one_letter_code
_entity_poly.pdbx_strand_id
1 'polypeptide(L)'
;MGGTVRQYYEPPGAPMVVPATHHEVTTAWVAHRERLRAWLRGLPSGAWDRPTRCSGWCVTDLVEHLISGSQFLGYTLHQSRKGEVTHLLAQFDPQATPREAAAMFAGRAPGDLLDALDENDG
;
A
#
# COMPACT_ATOMS: atom_id res chain seq x y z
N MET A 1 3.72 -24.35 14.33
CA MET A 1 3.14 -23.17 15.02
C MET A 1 3.39 -21.98 14.14
N GLY A 2 2.34 -21.32 13.65
CA GLY A 2 2.46 -20.18 12.74
C GLY A 2 3.24 -19.02 13.39
N GLY A 3 4.05 -18.33 12.60
CA GLY A 3 4.70 -17.10 13.05
C GLY A 3 3.67 -16.03 13.40
N THR A 4 4.09 -15.02 14.17
CA THR A 4 3.27 -13.84 14.44
C THR A 4 4.04 -12.61 13.96
N VAL A 5 3.50 -11.93 12.95
CA VAL A 5 3.94 -10.57 12.58
C VAL A 5 3.25 -9.60 13.54
N ARG A 6 3.98 -8.60 14.06
CA ARG A 6 3.41 -7.56 14.93
C ARG A 6 3.70 -6.19 14.34
N GLN A 7 2.66 -5.50 13.92
CA GLN A 7 2.73 -4.10 13.48
C GLN A 7 2.16 -3.20 14.57
N TYR A 8 2.88 -2.12 14.85
CA TYR A 8 2.53 -1.11 15.86
C TYR A 8 2.46 0.24 15.16
N TYR A 9 1.41 1.02 15.41
CA TYR A 9 1.13 2.28 14.72
C TYR A 9 1.06 3.48 15.68
N GLU A 10 0.43 3.30 16.86
CA GLU A 10 0.44 4.23 18.01
C GLU A 10 0.62 3.43 19.31
N PRO A 11 0.96 4.02 20.46
CA PRO A 11 0.73 3.43 21.78
C PRO A 11 -0.71 3.70 22.28
N PRO A 12 -1.41 2.72 22.89
CA PRO A 12 -1.04 1.32 23.08
C PRO A 12 -1.55 0.46 21.90
N GLY A 13 -1.46 1.01 20.69
CA GLY A 13 -2.02 0.48 19.45
C GLY A 13 -1.91 -1.03 19.37
N ALA A 14 -3.07 -1.65 19.19
CA ALA A 14 -3.20 -3.09 19.23
C ALA A 14 -2.30 -3.70 18.15
N PRO A 15 -1.47 -4.68 18.48
CA PRO A 15 -0.66 -5.35 17.48
C PRO A 15 -1.59 -6.01 16.46
N MET A 16 -1.42 -5.68 15.18
CA MET A 16 -2.04 -6.51 14.14
C MET A 16 -1.34 -7.87 14.18
N VAL A 17 -2.07 -8.89 14.63
CA VAL A 17 -1.59 -10.26 14.70
C VAL A 17 -2.03 -10.98 13.44
N VAL A 18 -1.08 -11.26 12.55
CA VAL A 18 -1.31 -12.12 11.38
C VAL A 18 -0.89 -13.54 11.76
N PRO A 19 -1.80 -14.54 11.79
CA PRO A 19 -1.49 -15.92 12.15
C PRO A 19 -0.82 -16.65 10.98
N ALA A 20 0.28 -16.10 10.47
CA ALA A 20 1.05 -16.60 9.35
C ALA A 20 2.54 -16.28 9.56
N THR A 21 3.41 -17.09 8.98
CA THR A 21 4.84 -16.82 8.90
C THR A 21 5.11 -15.61 8.01
N HIS A 22 6.26 -14.95 8.21
CA HIS A 22 6.71 -13.87 7.31
C HIS A 22 6.76 -14.34 5.86
N HIS A 23 7.18 -15.58 5.61
CA HIS A 23 7.22 -16.15 4.26
C HIS A 23 5.82 -16.23 3.64
N GLU A 24 4.83 -16.77 4.35
CA GLU A 24 3.44 -16.85 3.87
C GLU A 24 2.85 -15.46 3.60
N VAL A 25 3.09 -14.48 4.47
CA VAL A 25 2.66 -13.09 4.28
C VAL A 25 3.30 -12.49 3.02
N THR A 26 4.61 -12.64 2.85
CA THR A 26 5.33 -12.13 1.68
C THR A 26 4.86 -12.80 0.39
N THR A 27 4.69 -14.13 0.37
CA THR A 27 4.19 -14.84 -0.80
C THR A 27 2.77 -14.39 -1.18
N ALA A 28 1.88 -14.25 -0.20
CA ALA A 28 0.53 -13.76 -0.45
C ALA A 28 0.51 -12.31 -0.97
N TRP A 29 1.37 -11.45 -0.41
CA TRP A 29 1.54 -10.07 -0.85
C TRP A 29 1.99 -10.02 -2.32
N VAL A 30 3.11 -10.66 -2.66
CA VAL A 30 3.67 -10.66 -4.03
C VAL A 30 2.63 -11.15 -5.04
N ALA A 31 1.98 -12.28 -4.77
CA ALA A 31 0.97 -12.83 -5.67
C ALA A 31 -0.26 -11.90 -5.84
N HIS A 32 -0.69 -11.23 -4.77
CA HIS A 32 -1.78 -10.26 -4.83
C HIS A 32 -1.39 -9.04 -5.69
N ARG A 33 -0.18 -8.52 -5.49
CA ARG A 33 0.35 -7.37 -6.22
C ARG A 33 0.52 -7.66 -7.70
N GLU A 34 1.03 -8.82 -8.08
CA GLU A 34 1.11 -9.25 -9.49
C GLU A 34 -0.26 -9.22 -10.19
N ARG A 35 -1.30 -9.74 -9.53
CA ARG A 35 -2.67 -9.72 -10.08
C ARG A 35 -3.22 -8.31 -10.23
N LEU A 36 -2.98 -7.45 -9.23
CA LEU A 36 -3.38 -6.04 -9.29
C LEU A 36 -2.71 -5.32 -10.47
N ARG A 37 -1.39 -5.48 -10.64
CA ARG A 37 -0.64 -4.85 -11.73
C ARG A 37 -1.10 -5.34 -13.10
N ALA A 38 -1.32 -6.65 -13.25
CA ALA A 38 -1.87 -7.22 -14.48
C ALA A 38 -3.24 -6.62 -14.82
N TRP A 39 -4.10 -6.43 -13.83
CA TRP A 39 -5.41 -5.80 -14.01
C TRP A 39 -5.28 -4.33 -14.42
N LEU A 40 -4.43 -3.54 -13.75
CA LEU A 40 -4.22 -2.12 -14.06
C LEU A 40 -3.65 -1.90 -15.47
N ARG A 41 -2.70 -2.74 -15.91
CA ARG A 41 -2.15 -2.70 -17.28
C ARG A 41 -3.19 -2.99 -18.37
N GLY A 42 -4.26 -3.70 -18.02
CA GLY A 42 -5.36 -4.01 -18.94
C GLY A 42 -6.42 -2.91 -19.05
N LEU A 43 -6.32 -1.82 -18.27
CA LEU A 43 -7.30 -0.74 -18.31
C LEU A 43 -7.19 0.08 -19.60
N PRO A 44 -8.32 0.44 -20.25
CA PRO A 44 -8.29 1.36 -21.38
C PRO A 44 -7.89 2.76 -20.93
N SER A 45 -7.35 3.58 -21.83
CA SER A 45 -6.86 4.94 -21.52
C SER A 45 -7.89 5.81 -20.78
N GLY A 46 -9.15 5.80 -21.23
CA GLY A 46 -10.23 6.56 -20.59
C GLY A 46 -10.73 5.99 -19.25
N ALA A 47 -10.17 4.89 -18.75
CA ALA A 47 -10.52 4.37 -17.43
C ALA A 47 -9.84 5.09 -16.27
N TRP A 48 -8.70 5.73 -16.52
CA TRP A 48 -7.88 6.37 -15.48
C TRP A 48 -8.57 7.56 -14.82
N ASP A 49 -9.41 8.28 -15.57
CA ASP A 49 -10.20 9.41 -15.06
C ASP A 49 -11.57 9.00 -14.48
N ARG A 50 -11.90 7.70 -14.49
CA ARG A 50 -13.21 7.24 -14.01
C ARG A 50 -13.28 7.30 -12.48
N PRO A 51 -14.44 7.70 -11.91
CA PRO A 51 -14.62 7.72 -10.47
C PRO A 51 -14.54 6.30 -9.87
N THR A 52 -14.05 6.23 -8.64
CA THR A 52 -13.94 4.99 -7.86
C THR A 52 -14.96 4.96 -6.72
N ARG A 53 -14.91 3.93 -5.87
CA ARG A 53 -15.69 3.89 -4.62
C ARG A 53 -15.12 4.83 -3.55
N CYS A 54 -13.87 5.27 -3.68
CA CYS A 54 -13.30 6.29 -2.82
C CYS A 54 -13.87 7.65 -3.25
N SER A 55 -14.66 8.27 -2.39
CA SER A 55 -15.36 9.51 -2.73
C SER A 55 -14.39 10.61 -3.12
N GLY A 56 -14.60 11.16 -4.32
CA GLY A 56 -13.78 12.21 -4.91
C GLY A 56 -12.47 11.73 -5.53
N TRP A 57 -12.26 10.42 -5.69
CA TRP A 57 -11.07 9.85 -6.32
C TRP A 57 -11.40 9.19 -7.65
N CYS A 58 -10.61 9.52 -8.68
CA CYS A 58 -10.54 8.73 -9.91
C CYS A 58 -9.58 7.54 -9.76
N VAL A 59 -9.43 6.74 -10.81
CA VAL A 59 -8.52 5.59 -10.79
C VAL A 59 -7.07 6.04 -10.61
N THR A 60 -6.67 7.17 -11.21
CA THR A 60 -5.34 7.77 -11.00
C THR A 60 -5.08 8.03 -9.52
N ASP A 61 -5.97 8.77 -8.85
CA ASP A 61 -5.83 9.07 -7.41
C ASP A 61 -5.76 7.79 -6.55
N LEU A 62 -6.55 6.78 -6.91
CA LEU A 62 -6.53 5.49 -6.23
C LEU A 62 -5.20 4.76 -6.42
N VAL A 63 -4.61 4.79 -7.62
CA VAL A 63 -3.31 4.16 -7.88
C VAL A 63 -2.19 4.89 -7.15
N GLU A 64 -2.18 6.22 -7.16
CA GLU A 64 -1.25 7.05 -6.38
C GLU A 64 -1.29 6.69 -4.88
N HIS A 65 -2.49 6.53 -4.33
CA HIS A 65 -2.68 6.04 -2.97
C HIS A 65 -2.11 4.63 -2.76
N LEU A 66 -2.37 3.69 -3.68
CA LEU A 66 -1.86 2.32 -3.56
C LEU A 66 -0.33 2.25 -3.60
N ILE A 67 0.35 3.12 -4.37
CA ILE A 67 1.81 3.20 -4.37
C ILE A 67 2.31 3.62 -2.98
N SER A 68 1.77 4.72 -2.44
CA SER A 68 2.16 5.21 -1.10
C SER A 68 1.89 4.17 0.01
N GLY A 69 0.77 3.44 -0.06
CA GLY A 69 0.45 2.37 0.87
C GLY A 69 1.41 1.18 0.78
N SER A 70 1.94 0.88 -0.41
CA SER A 70 2.90 -0.21 -0.62
C SER A 70 4.25 0.11 0.03
N GLN A 71 4.72 1.36 -0.12
CA GLN A 71 5.93 1.86 0.56
C GLN A 71 5.80 1.75 2.08
N PHE A 72 4.65 2.18 2.60
CA PHE A 72 4.35 2.08 4.02
C PHE A 72 4.38 0.63 4.54
N LEU A 73 3.71 -0.29 3.85
CA LEU A 73 3.66 -1.68 4.29
C LEU A 73 5.03 -2.35 4.21
N GLY A 74 5.79 -2.11 3.14
CA GLY A 74 7.16 -2.61 2.99
C GLY A 74 8.06 -2.15 4.15
N TYR A 75 7.99 -0.87 4.51
CA TYR A 75 8.72 -0.34 5.66
C TYR A 75 8.32 -1.03 6.97
N THR A 76 7.03 -1.11 7.28
CA THR A 76 6.55 -1.68 8.56
C THR A 76 6.85 -3.16 8.70
N LEU A 77 6.78 -3.95 7.61
CA LEU A 77 7.20 -5.34 7.60
C LEU A 77 8.71 -5.48 7.84
N HIS A 78 9.53 -4.61 7.24
CA HIS A 78 10.98 -4.60 7.50
C HIS A 78 11.32 -4.30 8.96
N GLN A 79 10.66 -3.31 9.57
CA GLN A 79 10.84 -3.00 11.00
C GLN A 79 10.34 -4.13 11.89
N SER A 80 9.18 -4.74 11.57
CA SER A 80 8.65 -5.90 12.30
C SER A 80 9.62 -7.09 12.27
N ARG A 81 10.34 -7.33 11.17
CA ARG A 81 11.36 -8.39 11.10
C ARG A 81 12.53 -8.16 12.07
N LYS A 82 12.79 -6.91 12.45
CA LYS A 82 13.80 -6.53 13.45
C LYS A 82 13.25 -6.46 14.88
N GLY A 83 11.91 -6.54 15.04
CA GLY A 83 11.24 -6.31 16.31
C GLY A 83 11.12 -4.84 16.71
N GLU A 84 11.30 -3.92 15.75
CA GLU A 84 11.24 -2.46 15.98
C GLU A 84 9.81 -1.93 15.79
N VAL A 85 9.39 -1.01 16.66
CA VAL A 85 8.08 -0.34 16.60
C VAL A 85 8.14 0.80 15.59
N THR A 86 7.10 0.93 14.76
CA THR A 86 6.95 2.10 13.88
C THR A 86 6.01 3.14 14.46
N HIS A 87 6.31 4.41 14.22
CA HIS A 87 5.45 5.54 14.62
C HIS A 87 4.95 6.34 13.41
N LEU A 88 5.11 5.82 12.18
CA LEU A 88 4.78 6.55 10.96
C LEU A 88 3.29 6.92 10.88
N LEU A 89 2.43 6.10 11.49
CA LEU A 89 0.99 6.33 11.58
C LEU A 89 0.55 6.86 12.94
N ALA A 90 1.47 7.44 13.73
CA ALA A 90 1.19 7.83 15.11
C ALA A 90 0.22 9.02 15.28
N GLN A 91 -0.45 9.40 14.19
CA GLN A 91 -1.40 10.50 14.03
C GLN A 91 -2.23 10.29 12.75
N PHE A 92 -2.44 9.03 12.34
CA PHE A 92 -3.06 8.73 11.06
C PHE A 92 -4.51 9.22 11.00
N ASP A 93 -4.77 10.17 10.10
CA ASP A 93 -6.12 10.55 9.73
C ASP A 93 -6.56 9.72 8.52
N PRO A 94 -7.66 8.95 8.59
CA PRO A 94 -8.06 8.04 7.52
C PRO A 94 -8.53 8.74 6.25
N GLN A 95 -8.66 10.07 6.24
CA GLN A 95 -9.03 10.87 5.06
C GLN A 95 -7.89 11.75 4.57
N ALA A 96 -7.23 12.49 5.46
CA ALA A 96 -6.17 13.44 5.11
C ALA A 96 -4.87 12.72 4.76
N THR A 97 -4.40 11.80 5.61
CA THR A 97 -3.10 11.15 5.41
C THR A 97 -3.02 10.37 4.08
N PRO A 98 -4.03 9.58 3.67
CA PRO A 98 -4.04 8.94 2.35
C PRO A 98 -3.96 9.92 1.18
N ARG A 99 -4.65 11.07 1.26
CA ARG A 99 -4.67 12.09 0.19
C ARG A 99 -3.33 12.79 0.08
N GLU A 100 -2.74 13.17 1.22
CA GLU A 100 -1.42 13.82 1.25
C GLU A 100 -0.34 12.89 0.72
N ALA A 101 -0.38 11.60 1.10
CA ALA A 101 0.57 10.61 0.62
C ALA A 101 0.41 10.32 -0.89
N ALA A 102 -0.84 10.23 -1.38
CA ALA A 102 -1.12 10.08 -2.81
C ALA A 102 -0.60 11.28 -3.62
N ALA A 103 -0.77 12.51 -3.11
CA ALA A 103 -0.35 13.74 -3.78
C ALA A 103 1.17 13.81 -4.09
N MET A 104 2.00 13.00 -3.42
CA MET A 104 3.43 12.85 -3.77
C MET A 104 3.66 12.28 -5.18
N PHE A 105 2.65 11.62 -5.74
CA PHE A 105 2.67 11.02 -7.08
C PHE A 105 1.84 11.80 -8.10
N ALA A 106 1.23 12.92 -7.69
CA ALA A 106 0.33 13.70 -8.52
C ALA A 106 0.97 14.16 -9.84
N GLY A 107 0.16 14.17 -10.90
CA GLY A 107 0.56 14.66 -12.23
C GLY A 107 1.42 13.70 -13.05
N ARG A 108 1.67 12.49 -12.54
CA ARG A 108 2.33 11.42 -13.30
C ARG A 108 1.39 10.82 -14.34
N ALA A 109 1.94 10.38 -15.47
CA ALA A 109 1.14 9.67 -16.45
C ALA A 109 0.81 8.25 -15.94
N PRO A 110 -0.28 7.63 -16.41
CA PRO A 110 -0.61 6.24 -16.08
C PRO A 110 0.54 5.25 -16.23
N GLY A 111 1.38 5.40 -17.27
CA GLY A 111 2.57 4.56 -17.46
C GLY A 111 3.57 4.71 -16.31
N ASP A 112 3.90 5.95 -15.93
CA ASP A 112 4.84 6.24 -14.85
C ASP A 112 4.33 5.76 -13.48
N LEU A 113 3.00 5.76 -13.29
CA LEU A 113 2.37 5.21 -12.08
C LEU A 113 2.46 3.69 -12.03
N LEU A 114 2.30 3.00 -13.17
CA LEU A 114 2.50 1.55 -13.26
C LEU A 114 3.96 1.18 -12.98
N ASP A 115 4.92 1.93 -13.53
CA ASP A 115 6.34 1.72 -13.28
C ASP A 115 6.68 1.95 -11.80
N ALA A 116 6.17 3.02 -11.20
CA ALA A 116 6.33 3.27 -9.76
C ALA A 116 5.69 2.16 -8.91
N LEU A 117 4.56 1.60 -9.33
CA LEU A 117 3.93 0.47 -8.64
C LEU A 117 4.80 -0.79 -8.71
N ASP A 118 5.44 -1.06 -9.85
CA ASP A 118 6.39 -2.18 -9.99
C ASP A 118 7.63 -2.00 -9.09
N GLU A 119 8.21 -0.80 -9.05
CA GLU A 119 9.40 -0.51 -8.21
C GLU A 119 9.14 -0.70 -6.72
N ASN A 120 7.94 -0.36 -6.25
CA ASN A 120 7.58 -0.42 -4.83
C ASN A 120 7.04 -1.79 -4.38
N ASP A 121 6.89 -2.73 -5.31
CA ASP A 121 6.41 -4.09 -5.06
C ASP A 121 7.51 -5.17 -5.17
N GLY A 122 8.72 -4.78 -5.58
CA GLY A 122 9.87 -5.66 -5.79
C GLY A 122 10.63 -6.04 -4.51
#